data_AF-A0A4Y1VLB5-F1
#
_entry.id   AF-A0A4Y1VLB5-F1
#
_cell.length_a   1.000
_cell.length_b   1.000
_cell.length_c   1.000
_cell.angle_alpha   90.00
_cell.angle_beta   90.00
_cell.angle_gamma   90.00
#
_symmetry.space_group_name_H-M   'P 1'
#
loop_
_entity.id
_entity.type
_entity.pdbx_description
1 polymer ?
#
loop_
_entity_poly.entity_id
_entity_poly.type
_entity_poly.pdbx_seq_one_letter_code
_entity_poly.pdbx_strand_id
1 'polypeptide(L)'
;MKSLPTFIIAAATLAVLVVLAGRNGRTYCNTICPVGTVLGFLSRYSLFRITIDSEKCNQCSLCSRNCKAACINFKEHQIDASRCVVCMNCIEKCKHGAISYKYHPFGKPAAGKADSEQINETRRSFFTATALVAATSVLKAQEKKVDGGLAAIEDKKIPERSTPLTPPGSLSACNMAQHCTACQLCVSACPNQVLRPSADLRKLMQPEMSYERGYCRPECTKCSEVCPAGAIRPITKADKSSVQIGHAVWVKKNCIPLTDGVQCGNCARHCPTGAIQMVPSIPEDKDSPKIPVINVERCIGCGACENLCPARPFSAIYVEGHERHRII
;
A
#
# COMPACT_ATOMS: atom_id res chain seq x y z
N MET A 1 24.00 9.11 -20.37
CA MET A 1 23.33 10.43 -20.25
C MET A 1 21.79 10.37 -20.16
N LYS A 2 21.17 9.23 -19.82
CA LYS A 2 19.69 9.11 -19.72
C LYS A 2 19.08 9.74 -18.45
N SER A 3 19.90 10.10 -17.46
CA SER A 3 19.49 10.66 -16.16
C SER A 3 19.57 12.18 -16.07
N LEU A 4 20.19 12.86 -17.04
CA LEU A 4 20.30 14.32 -17.07
C LEU A 4 18.94 15.04 -17.11
N PRO A 5 17.96 14.64 -17.95
CA PRO A 5 16.64 15.29 -17.94
C PRO A 5 15.91 15.05 -16.61
N THR A 6 16.05 13.87 -16.00
CA THR A 6 15.45 13.54 -14.71
C THR A 6 16.03 14.42 -13.59
N PHE A 7 17.34 14.66 -13.63
CA PHE A 7 18.02 15.53 -12.67
C PHE A 7 17.62 17.00 -12.82
N ILE A 8 17.52 17.51 -14.06
CA ILE A 8 17.08 18.89 -14.33
C ILE A 8 15.65 19.11 -13.82
N ILE A 9 14.73 18.17 -14.07
CA ILE A 9 13.35 18.25 -13.59
C ILE A 9 13.31 18.24 -12.05
N ALA A 10 14.09 17.36 -11.41
CA ALA A 10 14.16 17.30 -9.96
C ALA A 10 14.71 18.61 -9.35
N ALA A 11 15.77 19.17 -9.92
CA ALA A 11 16.37 20.43 -9.47
C ALA A 11 15.42 21.62 -9.66
N ALA A 12 14.74 21.72 -10.81
CA ALA A 12 13.75 22.75 -11.07
C ALA A 12 12.56 22.66 -10.11
N THR A 13 12.05 21.44 -9.87
CA THR A 13 10.95 21.21 -8.92
C THR A 13 11.36 21.60 -7.50
N LEU A 14 12.57 21.25 -7.07
CA LEU A 14 13.09 21.63 -5.77
C LEU A 14 13.21 23.16 -5.63
N ALA A 15 13.72 23.86 -6.65
CA ALA A 15 13.82 25.31 -6.65
C ALA A 15 12.44 25.99 -6.52
N VAL A 16 11.43 25.51 -7.25
CA VAL A 16 10.05 26.00 -7.14
C VAL A 16 9.49 25.78 -5.74
N LEU A 17 9.72 24.60 -5.13
CA LEU A 17 9.27 24.30 -3.77
C LEU A 17 9.95 25.21 -2.73
N VAL A 18 11.24 25.49 -2.88
CA VAL A 18 11.98 26.41 -1.99
C VAL A 18 11.43 27.83 -2.09
N VAL A 19 11.17 28.32 -3.30
CA VAL A 19 10.58 29.65 -3.51
C VAL A 19 9.16 29.74 -2.92
N LEU A 20 8.33 28.72 -3.13
CA LEU A 20 6.97 28.68 -2.57
C LEU A 20 6.99 28.60 -1.04
N ALA A 21 7.85 27.77 -0.47
CA ALA A 21 8.03 27.67 0.98
C ALA A 21 8.51 29.00 1.60
N GLY A 22 9.42 29.71 0.94
CA GLY A 22 9.99 30.96 1.43
C GLY A 22 9.03 32.16 1.45
N ARG A 23 8.06 32.24 0.51
CA ARG A 23 7.17 33.41 0.42
C ARG A 23 6.10 33.47 1.52
N ASN A 24 5.47 32.34 1.85
CA ASN A 24 4.29 32.32 2.73
C ASN A 24 4.19 31.04 3.59
N GLY A 25 5.30 30.32 3.78
CA GLY A 25 5.45 29.19 4.71
C GLY A 25 4.71 27.90 4.33
N ARG A 26 3.55 27.97 3.67
CA ARG A 26 2.65 26.84 3.35
C ARG A 26 1.82 26.97 2.07
N THR A 27 2.19 27.86 1.14
CA THR A 27 1.46 28.03 -0.13
C THR A 27 1.36 26.73 -0.90
N TYR A 28 2.46 25.98 -1.06
CA TYR A 28 2.44 24.68 -1.72
C TYR A 28 1.41 23.73 -1.11
N CYS A 29 1.38 23.62 0.22
CA CYS A 29 0.43 22.77 0.93
C CYS A 29 -1.02 23.24 0.75
N ASN A 30 -1.26 24.55 0.71
CA ASN A 30 -2.60 25.11 0.66
C ASN A 30 -3.19 25.20 -0.77
N THR A 31 -2.35 25.24 -1.81
CA THR A 31 -2.82 25.50 -3.19
C THR A 31 -2.46 24.42 -4.20
N ILE A 32 -1.35 23.69 -4.02
CA ILE A 32 -0.83 22.75 -5.02
C ILE A 32 -0.93 21.30 -4.53
N CYS A 33 -0.73 21.06 -3.22
CA CYS A 33 -0.76 19.73 -2.65
C CYS A 33 -2.19 19.15 -2.68
N PRO A 34 -2.41 17.97 -3.29
CA PRO A 34 -3.74 17.35 -3.34
C PRO A 34 -4.25 17.00 -1.95
N VAL A 35 -3.36 16.52 -1.07
CA VAL A 35 -3.66 16.23 0.34
C VAL A 35 -4.11 17.51 1.06
N GLY A 36 -3.36 18.60 0.92
CA GLY A 36 -3.71 19.86 1.58
C GLY A 36 -5.00 20.51 1.04
N THR A 37 -5.32 20.31 -0.25
CA THR A 37 -6.60 20.74 -0.83
C THR A 37 -7.78 19.99 -0.22
N VAL A 38 -7.66 18.66 -0.07
CA VAL A 38 -8.68 17.81 0.56
C VAL A 38 -8.84 18.16 2.04
N LEU A 39 -7.73 18.30 2.76
CA LEU A 39 -7.75 18.70 4.17
C LEU A 39 -8.32 20.10 4.38
N GLY A 40 -8.02 21.07 3.50
CA GLY A 40 -8.60 22.41 3.56
C GLY A 40 -10.12 22.42 3.35
N PHE A 41 -10.61 21.57 2.44
CA PHE A 41 -12.05 21.36 2.25
C PHE A 41 -12.70 20.78 3.51
N LEU A 42 -12.12 19.75 4.11
CA LEU A 42 -12.62 19.16 5.36
C LEU A 42 -12.52 20.14 6.54
N SER A 43 -11.45 20.93 6.63
CA SER A 43 -11.24 21.93 7.68
C SER A 43 -12.29 23.03 7.69
N ARG A 44 -12.89 23.36 6.53
CA ARG A 44 -14.04 24.28 6.43
C ARG A 44 -15.25 23.81 7.27
N TYR A 45 -15.33 22.52 7.54
CA TYR A 45 -16.38 21.87 8.33
C TYR A 45 -15.95 21.60 9.77
N SER A 46 -14.82 22.16 10.24
CA SER A 46 -14.40 21.98 11.64
C SER A 46 -15.40 22.62 12.61
N LEU A 47 -15.79 21.83 13.62
CA LEU A 47 -16.63 22.21 14.78
C LEU A 47 -15.92 23.13 15.76
N PHE A 48 -14.60 23.17 15.76
CA PHE A 48 -13.82 24.00 16.66
C PHE A 48 -12.88 24.88 15.87
N ARG A 49 -12.92 26.19 16.14
CA ARG A 49 -12.18 27.20 15.37
C ARG A 49 -11.54 28.23 16.27
N ILE A 50 -10.40 28.73 15.82
CA ILE A 50 -9.74 29.87 16.44
C ILE A 50 -10.53 31.13 16.08
N THR A 51 -10.92 31.91 17.09
CA THR A 51 -11.70 33.15 16.95
C THR A 51 -10.96 34.30 17.60
N ILE A 52 -10.98 35.48 16.97
CA ILE A 52 -10.42 36.71 17.52
C ILE A 52 -11.56 37.51 18.17
N ASP A 53 -11.34 37.92 19.41
CA ASP A 53 -12.21 38.81 20.18
C ASP A 53 -11.87 40.26 19.82
N SER A 54 -12.79 40.94 19.14
CA SER A 54 -12.60 42.33 18.69
C SER A 54 -12.48 43.33 19.85
N GLU A 55 -13.03 43.02 21.03
CA GLU A 55 -12.97 43.93 22.18
C GLU A 55 -11.58 43.94 22.82
N LYS A 56 -10.88 42.80 22.78
CA LYS A 56 -9.55 42.61 23.39
C LYS A 56 -8.41 42.84 22.41
N CYS A 57 -8.69 42.84 21.10
CA CYS A 57 -7.68 42.95 20.06
C CYS A 57 -7.30 44.41 19.80
N ASN A 58 -6.00 44.73 19.93
CA ASN A 58 -5.45 46.05 19.61
C ASN A 58 -4.78 46.10 18.21
N GLN A 59 -5.07 45.15 17.33
CA GLN A 59 -4.57 45.11 15.95
C GLN A 59 -3.02 45.14 15.80
N CYS A 60 -2.27 44.65 16.79
CA CYS A 60 -0.80 44.66 16.81
C CYS A 60 -0.08 43.79 15.73
N SER A 61 -0.81 43.09 14.86
CA SER A 61 -0.33 42.22 13.77
C SER A 61 0.54 40.99 14.15
N LEU A 62 0.87 40.79 15.44
CA LEU A 62 1.73 39.69 15.91
C LEU A 62 1.21 38.30 15.52
N CYS A 63 -0.11 38.08 15.61
CA CYS A 63 -0.73 36.81 15.22
C CYS A 63 -0.59 36.54 13.72
N SER A 64 -0.73 37.56 12.88
CA SER A 64 -0.60 37.47 11.42
C SER A 64 0.84 37.13 11.02
N ARG A 65 1.83 37.79 11.63
CA ARG A 65 3.26 37.55 11.33
C ARG A 65 3.72 36.14 11.71
N ASN A 66 3.17 35.59 12.79
CA ASN A 66 3.50 34.23 13.26
C ASN A 66 2.60 33.14 12.66
N CYS A 67 1.63 33.51 11.81
CA CYS A 67 0.76 32.56 11.15
C CYS A 67 1.48 31.89 9.98
N LYS A 68 1.98 30.67 10.20
CA LYS A 68 2.62 29.84 9.15
C LYS A 68 1.70 29.55 7.96
N ALA A 69 0.38 29.70 8.11
CA ALA A 69 -0.61 29.48 7.07
C ALA A 69 -1.10 30.77 6.40
N ALA A 70 -0.62 31.95 6.82
CA ALA A 70 -1.03 33.26 6.31
C ALA A 70 -2.57 33.42 6.17
N CYS A 71 -3.30 32.94 7.18
CA CYS A 71 -4.77 32.83 7.17
C CYS A 71 -5.47 33.82 8.12
N ILE A 72 -4.73 34.74 8.74
CA ILE A 72 -5.26 35.69 9.73
C ILE A 72 -5.28 37.09 9.11
N ASN A 73 -6.46 37.70 9.05
CA ASN A 73 -6.62 39.13 8.77
C ASN A 73 -6.81 39.88 10.10
N PHE A 74 -5.77 40.56 10.57
CA PHE A 74 -5.80 41.29 11.84
C PHE A 74 -6.64 42.58 11.80
N LYS A 75 -6.89 43.15 10.61
CA LYS A 75 -7.72 44.35 10.47
C LYS A 75 -9.21 44.02 10.61
N GLU A 76 -9.62 42.93 9.98
CA GLU A 76 -11.01 42.47 9.96
C GLU A 76 -11.36 41.51 11.12
N HIS A 77 -10.38 41.16 11.96
CA HIS A 77 -10.52 40.17 13.04
C HIS A 77 -10.99 38.79 12.53
N GLN A 78 -10.66 38.44 11.29
CA GLN A 78 -11.09 37.20 10.64
C GLN A 78 -9.94 36.20 10.49
N ILE A 79 -10.28 34.92 10.66
CA ILE A 79 -9.36 33.80 10.41
C ILE A 79 -10.02 32.88 9.38
N ASP A 80 -9.32 32.62 8.29
CA ASP A 80 -9.75 31.70 7.25
C ASP A 80 -9.55 30.25 7.68
N ALA A 81 -10.65 29.60 8.06
CA ALA A 81 -10.68 28.21 8.54
C ALA A 81 -10.29 27.17 7.46
N SER A 82 -10.37 27.52 6.17
CA SER A 82 -9.98 26.61 5.08
C SER A 82 -8.47 26.42 4.99
N ARG A 83 -7.69 27.40 5.47
CA ARG A 83 -6.23 27.40 5.49
C ARG A 83 -5.64 27.19 6.89
N CYS A 84 -6.42 27.39 7.93
CA CYS A 84 -5.97 27.21 9.31
C CYS A 84 -5.79 25.73 9.64
N VAL A 85 -4.59 25.33 10.05
CA VAL A 85 -4.29 23.96 10.54
C VAL A 85 -4.39 23.82 12.06
N VAL A 86 -4.93 24.84 12.75
CA VAL A 86 -5.09 24.87 14.22
C VAL A 86 -3.78 24.58 14.97
N CYS A 87 -2.66 25.16 14.52
CA CYS A 87 -1.36 24.99 15.18
C CYS A 87 -1.21 25.75 16.51
N MET A 88 -2.19 26.59 16.87
CA MET A 88 -2.25 27.39 18.11
C MET A 88 -1.14 28.44 18.33
N ASN A 89 -0.18 28.59 17.43
CA ASN A 89 0.89 29.61 17.52
C ASN A 89 0.35 31.05 17.74
N CYS A 90 -0.81 31.39 17.19
CA CYS A 90 -1.40 32.71 17.36
C CYS A 90 -1.92 32.96 18.78
N ILE A 91 -2.41 31.93 19.47
CA ILE A 91 -2.87 32.01 20.86
C ILE A 91 -1.68 32.30 21.77
N GLU A 92 -0.59 31.54 21.61
CA GLU A 92 0.63 31.68 22.40
C GLU A 92 1.28 33.07 22.26
N LYS A 93 1.21 33.68 21.08
CA LYS A 93 1.85 34.98 20.81
C LYS A 93 0.96 36.19 21.13
N CYS A 94 -0.33 35.98 21.43
CA CYS A 94 -1.24 37.07 21.75
C CYS A 94 -1.06 37.54 23.19
N LYS A 95 -0.42 38.68 23.39
CA LYS A 95 -0.22 39.28 24.73
C LYS A 95 -1.51 39.81 25.39
N HIS A 96 -2.56 40.00 24.60
CA HIS A 96 -3.85 40.57 25.06
C HIS A 96 -4.92 39.50 25.32
N GLY A 97 -4.61 38.21 25.15
CA GLY A 97 -5.58 37.13 25.34
C GLY A 97 -6.80 37.22 24.42
N ALA A 98 -6.68 37.91 23.28
CA ALA A 98 -7.77 38.18 22.34
C ALA A 98 -8.08 36.98 21.42
N ILE A 99 -7.31 35.90 21.45
CA ILE A 99 -7.45 34.75 20.55
C ILE A 99 -7.82 33.51 21.36
N SER A 100 -8.91 32.85 20.98
CA SER A 100 -9.45 31.69 21.71
C SER A 100 -9.89 30.57 20.77
N TYR A 101 -9.84 29.33 21.26
CA TYR A 101 -10.35 28.15 20.54
C TYR A 101 -11.78 27.89 21.02
N LYS A 102 -12.77 28.13 20.15
CA LYS A 102 -14.20 28.06 20.49
C LYS A 102 -14.91 27.03 19.64
N TYR A 103 -15.92 26.40 20.24
CA TYR A 103 -16.89 25.59 19.53
C TYR A 103 -17.77 26.48 18.64
N HIS A 104 -17.86 26.11 17.37
CA HIS A 104 -18.71 26.73 16.36
C HIS A 104 -19.59 25.63 15.77
N PRO A 105 -20.85 25.50 16.20
CA PRO A 105 -21.75 24.47 15.69
C PRO A 105 -21.93 24.61 14.17
N PHE A 106 -22.11 23.47 13.50
CA PHE A 106 -22.44 23.41 12.09
C PHE A 106 -23.65 24.30 11.79
N GLY A 107 -23.48 25.35 10.97
CA GLY A 107 -24.60 26.15 10.47
C GLY A 107 -24.45 27.67 10.46
N LYS A 108 -23.39 28.26 11.04
CA LYS A 108 -23.13 29.71 10.88
C LYS A 108 -21.97 29.95 9.89
N PRO A 109 -22.24 30.36 8.63
CA PRO A 109 -21.17 30.81 7.75
C PRO A 109 -20.54 32.07 8.37
N ALA A 110 -19.25 32.00 8.69
CA ALA A 110 -18.47 33.18 9.00
C ALA A 110 -18.44 34.06 7.74
N ALA A 111 -18.91 35.30 7.87
CA ALA A 111 -18.99 36.27 6.79
C ALA A 111 -17.59 36.72 6.35
N GLY A 112 -16.95 35.93 5.50
CA GLY A 112 -15.79 36.35 4.71
C GLY A 112 -16.18 36.32 3.24
N LYS A 113 -16.38 37.49 2.62
CA LYS A 113 -16.46 37.62 1.17
C LYS A 113 -15.11 37.21 0.59
N ALA A 114 -14.97 35.96 0.19
CA ALA A 114 -13.91 35.53 -0.71
C ALA A 114 -14.52 35.51 -2.11
N ASP A 115 -13.98 36.33 -3.02
CA ASP A 115 -14.33 36.35 -4.44
C ASP A 115 -14.32 34.92 -5.00
N SER A 116 -15.52 34.37 -5.17
CA SER A 116 -15.76 33.00 -5.60
C SER A 116 -15.82 32.86 -7.13
N GLU A 117 -15.83 33.97 -7.87
CA GLU A 117 -15.96 33.93 -9.34
C GLU A 117 -14.63 33.61 -10.03
N GLN A 118 -13.50 34.19 -9.60
CA GLN A 118 -12.25 34.06 -10.35
C GLN A 118 -11.55 32.70 -10.16
N ILE A 119 -11.75 32.02 -9.01
CA ILE A 119 -11.15 30.71 -8.71
C ILE A 119 -11.85 29.56 -9.47
N ASN A 120 -13.11 29.75 -9.88
CA ASN A 120 -13.90 28.72 -10.56
C ASN A 120 -13.49 28.53 -12.04
N GLU A 121 -13.20 29.61 -12.77
CA GLU A 121 -12.77 29.58 -14.17
C GLU A 121 -11.42 28.85 -14.34
N THR A 122 -10.43 29.16 -13.50
CA THR A 122 -9.10 28.53 -13.56
C THR A 122 -9.11 27.07 -13.09
N ARG A 123 -9.93 26.73 -12.09
CA ARG A 123 -10.10 25.32 -11.67
C ARG A 123 -10.81 24.50 -12.74
N ARG A 124 -11.86 25.05 -13.35
CA ARG A 124 -12.65 24.36 -14.37
C ARG A 124 -11.83 24.10 -15.62
N SER A 125 -11.01 25.05 -16.08
CA SER A 125 -10.10 24.86 -17.22
C SER A 125 -8.97 23.86 -16.94
N PHE A 126 -8.44 23.82 -15.70
CA PHE A 126 -7.43 22.83 -15.33
C PHE A 126 -7.99 21.40 -15.26
N PHE A 127 -9.17 21.21 -14.67
CA PHE A 127 -9.81 19.89 -14.59
C PHE A 127 -10.27 19.38 -15.95
N THR A 128 -10.78 20.24 -16.85
CA THR A 128 -11.15 19.83 -18.21
C THR A 128 -9.93 19.47 -19.05
N ALA A 129 -8.85 20.26 -18.98
CA ALA A 129 -7.61 19.95 -19.70
C ALA A 129 -6.96 18.64 -19.19
N THR A 130 -6.93 18.42 -17.87
CA THR A 130 -6.40 17.18 -17.28
C THR A 130 -7.27 15.97 -17.63
N ALA A 131 -8.60 16.11 -17.62
CA ALA A 131 -9.52 15.05 -18.01
C ALA A 131 -9.36 14.67 -19.50
N LEU A 132 -9.15 15.63 -20.39
CA LEU A 132 -8.90 15.37 -21.82
C LEU A 132 -7.58 14.62 -22.05
N VAL A 133 -6.51 14.96 -21.32
CA VAL A 133 -5.22 14.26 -21.40
C VAL A 133 -5.30 12.86 -20.78
N ALA A 134 -6.04 12.69 -19.68
CA ALA A 134 -6.27 11.39 -19.07
C ALA A 134 -7.16 10.48 -19.96
N ALA A 135 -8.21 11.02 -20.58
CA ALA A 135 -9.08 10.27 -21.47
C ALA A 135 -8.34 9.76 -22.72
N THR A 136 -7.52 10.61 -23.34
CA THR A 136 -6.73 10.23 -24.53
C THR A 136 -5.64 9.20 -24.24
N SER A 137 -5.06 9.22 -23.04
CA SER A 137 -4.08 8.20 -22.62
C SER A 137 -4.73 6.86 -22.26
N VAL A 138 -5.95 6.85 -21.71
CA VAL A 138 -6.71 5.62 -21.45
C VAL A 138 -7.16 4.95 -22.75
N LEU A 139 -7.62 5.72 -23.74
CA LEU A 139 -8.02 5.18 -25.04
C LEU A 139 -6.83 4.53 -25.78
N LYS A 140 -5.65 5.17 -25.77
CA LYS A 140 -4.42 4.57 -26.32
C LYS A 140 -3.89 3.38 -25.54
N ALA A 141 -4.18 3.30 -24.24
CA ALA A 141 -3.81 2.14 -23.42
C ALA A 141 -4.73 0.93 -23.69
N GLN A 142 -5.99 1.17 -24.07
CA GLN A 142 -6.92 0.09 -24.44
C GLN A 142 -6.63 -0.51 -25.82
N GLU A 143 -6.05 0.24 -26.76
CA GLU A 143 -5.57 -0.29 -28.06
C GLU A 143 -4.38 -1.23 -27.92
N LYS A 144 -3.77 -1.34 -26.73
CA LYS A 144 -2.72 -2.31 -26.43
C LYS A 144 -3.26 -3.57 -25.73
N LYS A 145 -4.53 -3.91 -25.93
CA LYS A 145 -4.97 -5.29 -25.74
C LYS A 145 -4.39 -6.11 -26.88
N VAL A 146 -3.46 -6.99 -26.52
CA VAL A 146 -2.79 -7.89 -27.42
C VAL A 146 -3.84 -8.76 -28.10
N ASP A 147 -3.99 -8.64 -29.43
CA ASP A 147 -4.86 -9.44 -30.30
C ASP A 147 -4.39 -10.91 -30.43
N GLY A 148 -3.79 -11.45 -29.38
CA GLY A 148 -3.47 -12.87 -29.32
C GLY A 148 -4.74 -13.61 -28.93
N GLY A 149 -5.36 -14.32 -29.87
CA GLY A 149 -6.51 -15.21 -29.68
C GLY A 149 -6.24 -16.38 -28.72
N LEU A 150 -5.87 -16.04 -27.49
CA LEU A 150 -5.69 -16.92 -26.35
C LEU A 150 -7.05 -17.01 -25.66
N ALA A 151 -7.49 -18.23 -25.35
CA ALA A 151 -8.68 -18.49 -24.55
C ALA A 151 -8.74 -17.53 -23.35
N ALA A 152 -9.95 -17.11 -22.96
CA ALA A 152 -10.14 -16.25 -21.80
C ALA A 152 -9.35 -16.82 -20.60
N ILE A 153 -8.26 -16.15 -20.22
CA ILE A 153 -7.40 -16.61 -19.15
C ILE A 153 -8.20 -16.41 -17.87
N GLU A 154 -8.77 -17.49 -17.35
CA GLU A 154 -9.40 -17.46 -16.03
C GLU A 154 -8.35 -17.06 -15.00
N ASP A 155 -8.66 -16.02 -14.24
CA ASP A 155 -7.80 -15.56 -13.17
C ASP A 155 -7.73 -16.61 -12.06
N LYS A 156 -6.51 -16.80 -11.56
CA LYS A 156 -6.26 -17.70 -10.44
C LYS A 156 -6.88 -17.12 -9.17
N LYS A 157 -7.79 -17.88 -8.56
CA LYS A 157 -8.41 -17.53 -7.26
C LYS A 157 -7.50 -17.93 -6.10
N ILE A 158 -7.49 -17.10 -5.06
CA ILE A 158 -6.74 -17.34 -3.82
C ILE A 158 -7.46 -18.46 -3.05
N PRO A 159 -6.76 -19.53 -2.63
CA PRO A 159 -7.36 -20.56 -1.80
C PRO A 159 -7.64 -20.04 -0.39
N GLU A 160 -8.73 -20.50 0.21
CA GLU A 160 -9.00 -20.29 1.63
C GLU A 160 -8.01 -21.10 2.46
N ARG A 161 -7.33 -20.43 3.41
CA ARG A 161 -6.33 -21.02 4.30
C ARG A 161 -6.84 -20.95 5.73
N SER A 162 -6.59 -22.01 6.50
CA SER A 162 -6.92 -22.01 7.94
C SER A 162 -5.92 -21.13 8.70
N THR A 163 -4.64 -21.24 8.34
CA THR A 163 -3.55 -20.46 8.92
C THR A 163 -2.92 -19.56 7.85
N PRO A 164 -2.87 -18.24 8.07
CA PRO A 164 -2.25 -17.32 7.13
C PRO A 164 -0.73 -17.53 7.10
N LEU A 165 -0.16 -17.45 5.90
CA LEU A 165 1.29 -17.56 5.71
C LEU A 165 1.98 -16.24 6.00
N THR A 166 3.09 -16.32 6.74
CA THR A 166 3.93 -15.16 7.05
C THR A 166 5.39 -15.43 6.68
N PRO A 167 6.16 -14.39 6.32
CA PRO A 167 7.53 -14.57 5.83
C PRO A 167 8.42 -15.31 6.83
N PRO A 168 9.39 -16.12 6.35
CA PRO A 168 10.40 -16.73 7.21
C PRO A 168 11.09 -15.67 8.09
N GLY A 169 11.38 -16.04 9.34
CA GLY A 169 11.86 -15.10 10.37
C GLY A 169 10.75 -14.44 11.19
N SER A 170 9.47 -14.55 10.80
CA SER A 170 8.34 -14.07 11.60
C SER A 170 7.93 -14.96 12.77
N LEU A 171 8.46 -16.19 12.83
CA LEU A 171 8.14 -17.27 13.79
C LEU A 171 6.70 -17.80 13.76
N SER A 172 5.70 -16.94 13.63
CA SER A 172 4.28 -17.32 13.56
C SER A 172 3.43 -16.16 13.03
N ALA A 173 2.23 -16.48 12.57
CA ALA A 173 1.22 -15.47 12.24
C ALA A 173 0.87 -14.58 13.45
N CYS A 174 0.84 -15.15 14.66
CA CYS A 174 0.57 -14.41 15.89
C CYS A 174 1.70 -13.41 16.21
N ASN A 175 2.97 -13.85 16.16
CA ASN A 175 4.12 -12.97 16.39
C ASN A 175 4.18 -11.84 15.35
N MET A 176 3.94 -12.15 14.08
CA MET A 176 3.83 -11.13 13.04
C MET A 176 2.73 -10.11 13.37
N ALA A 177 1.55 -10.57 13.77
CA ALA A 177 0.42 -9.70 14.04
C ALA A 177 0.64 -8.77 15.25
N GLN A 178 1.38 -9.23 16.26
CA GLN A 178 1.66 -8.47 17.48
C GLN A 178 2.77 -7.42 17.29
N HIS A 179 3.80 -7.74 16.49
CA HIS A 179 4.98 -6.88 16.37
C HIS A 179 5.02 -6.02 15.10
N CYS A 180 4.23 -6.35 14.07
CA CYS A 180 4.26 -5.61 12.82
C CYS A 180 3.55 -4.25 12.93
N THR A 181 4.29 -3.18 12.64
CA THR A 181 3.78 -1.80 12.57
C THR A 181 3.16 -1.44 11.21
N ALA A 182 3.00 -2.41 10.30
CA ALA A 182 2.49 -2.22 8.94
C ALA A 182 3.24 -1.16 8.10
N CYS A 183 4.53 -0.96 8.35
CA CYS A 183 5.37 0.05 7.67
C CYS A 183 5.66 -0.19 6.17
N GLN A 184 5.22 -1.32 5.60
CA GLN A 184 5.39 -1.71 4.19
C GLN A 184 6.83 -1.88 3.67
N LEU A 185 7.86 -1.74 4.51
CA LEU A 185 9.25 -1.90 4.07
C LEU A 185 9.51 -3.29 3.48
N CYS A 186 9.09 -4.36 4.17
CA CYS A 186 9.26 -5.73 3.66
C CYS A 186 8.47 -6.02 2.38
N VAL A 187 7.27 -5.42 2.23
CA VAL A 187 6.44 -5.55 1.03
C VAL A 187 7.15 -4.91 -0.16
N SER A 188 7.62 -3.66 0.01
CA SER A 188 8.37 -2.93 -1.03
C SER A 188 9.70 -3.58 -1.40
N ALA A 189 10.39 -4.18 -0.42
CA ALA A 189 11.67 -4.84 -0.62
C ALA A 189 11.58 -6.26 -1.19
N CYS A 190 10.38 -6.84 -1.32
CA CYS A 190 10.19 -8.20 -1.80
C CYS A 190 10.35 -8.28 -3.33
N PRO A 191 11.47 -8.82 -3.87
CA PRO A 191 11.71 -8.81 -5.32
C PRO A 191 10.71 -9.68 -6.09
N ASN A 192 10.18 -10.73 -5.44
CA ASN A 192 9.23 -11.68 -6.04
C ASN A 192 7.76 -11.33 -5.76
N GLN A 193 7.48 -10.19 -5.12
CA GLN A 193 6.11 -9.70 -4.87
C GLN A 193 5.18 -10.72 -4.17
N VAL A 194 5.77 -11.53 -3.29
CA VAL A 194 5.06 -12.56 -2.50
C VAL A 194 4.34 -11.94 -1.33
N LEU A 195 4.95 -10.90 -0.73
CA LEU A 195 4.36 -10.16 0.37
C LEU A 195 3.40 -9.11 -0.18
N ARG A 196 2.20 -9.05 0.40
CA ARG A 196 1.19 -8.06 0.08
C ARG A 196 0.58 -7.47 1.36
N PRO A 197 0.08 -6.22 1.32
CA PRO A 197 -0.67 -5.67 2.44
C PRO A 197 -2.01 -6.40 2.56
N SER A 198 -2.33 -6.92 3.74
CA SER A 198 -3.61 -7.54 4.00
C SER A 198 -4.75 -6.51 3.98
N ALA A 199 -5.89 -6.93 3.44
CA ALA A 199 -7.14 -6.16 3.45
C ALA A 199 -8.05 -6.53 4.64
N ASP A 200 -7.67 -7.52 5.45
CA ASP A 200 -8.41 -7.89 6.67
C ASP A 200 -8.36 -6.74 7.67
N LEU A 201 -9.53 -6.28 8.15
CA LEU A 201 -9.66 -5.17 9.08
C LEU A 201 -8.85 -5.37 10.37
N ARG A 202 -8.70 -6.61 10.84
CA ARG A 202 -7.94 -6.94 12.07
C ARG A 202 -6.43 -6.88 11.88
N LYS A 203 -5.97 -7.05 10.65
CA LYS A 203 -4.54 -7.11 10.27
C LYS A 203 -4.26 -6.14 9.13
N LEU A 204 -4.99 -5.03 9.10
CA LEU A 204 -5.02 -4.11 7.96
C LEU A 204 -3.60 -3.61 7.67
N MET A 205 -3.20 -3.71 6.41
CA MET A 205 -1.86 -3.38 5.93
C MET A 205 -0.73 -4.26 6.48
N GLN A 206 -0.95 -5.22 7.38
CA GLN A 206 0.12 -6.14 7.76
C GLN A 206 0.51 -7.04 6.57
N PRO A 207 1.78 -7.44 6.43
CA PRO A 207 2.22 -8.25 5.32
C PRO A 207 1.70 -9.68 5.44
N GLU A 208 1.02 -10.16 4.41
CA GLU A 208 0.64 -11.56 4.22
C GLU A 208 1.34 -12.13 2.98
N MET A 209 1.64 -13.43 3.00
CA MET A 209 2.22 -14.12 1.84
C MET A 209 1.15 -14.66 0.91
N SER A 210 1.31 -14.41 -0.38
CA SER A 210 0.35 -14.78 -1.42
C SER A 210 1.08 -15.21 -2.69
N TYR A 211 0.71 -16.36 -3.27
CA TYR A 211 1.48 -17.02 -4.32
C TYR A 211 0.93 -16.86 -5.75
N GLU A 212 0.05 -15.90 -5.99
CA GLU A 212 -0.58 -15.70 -7.31
C GLU A 212 0.34 -14.96 -8.28
N ARG A 213 1.23 -14.10 -7.77
CA ARG A 213 2.15 -13.27 -8.58
C ARG A 213 3.61 -13.70 -8.50
N GLY A 214 3.96 -14.53 -7.52
CA GLY A 214 5.32 -15.04 -7.33
C GLY A 214 5.39 -16.00 -6.16
N TYR A 215 6.59 -16.47 -5.83
CA TYR A 215 6.82 -17.35 -4.69
C TYR A 215 8.10 -17.01 -3.93
N CYS A 216 8.21 -17.55 -2.71
CA CYS A 216 9.28 -17.21 -1.79
C CYS A 216 10.55 -17.99 -2.14
N ARG A 217 11.42 -17.37 -2.95
CA ARG A 217 12.71 -17.93 -3.37
C ARG A 217 13.60 -18.29 -2.17
N PRO A 218 14.06 -19.55 -2.00
CA PRO A 218 14.88 -19.97 -0.85
C PRO A 218 16.17 -19.15 -0.67
N GLU A 219 16.75 -18.65 -1.75
CA GLU A 219 17.99 -17.88 -1.76
C GLU A 219 17.86 -16.41 -1.34
N CYS A 220 16.64 -15.93 -1.04
CA CYS A 220 16.34 -14.52 -0.75
C CYS A 220 16.02 -14.26 0.73
N THR A 221 16.72 -13.34 1.39
CA THR A 221 16.51 -12.96 2.80
C THR A 221 16.07 -11.50 2.99
N LYS A 222 15.79 -10.78 1.89
CA LYS A 222 15.64 -9.31 1.87
C LYS A 222 14.62 -8.76 2.87
N CYS A 223 13.49 -9.43 3.05
CA CYS A 223 12.45 -8.98 3.98
C CYS A 223 12.92 -8.95 5.46
N SER A 224 13.86 -9.83 5.82
CA SER A 224 14.43 -9.88 7.17
C SER A 224 15.47 -8.79 7.44
N GLU A 225 16.06 -8.23 6.39
CA GLU A 225 17.09 -7.17 6.48
C GLU A 225 16.48 -5.78 6.70
N VAL A 226 15.18 -5.61 6.42
CA VAL A 226 14.50 -4.30 6.36
C VAL A 226 13.45 -4.10 7.45
N CYS A 227 13.25 -5.06 8.35
CA CYS A 227 12.20 -4.97 9.37
C CYS A 227 12.71 -4.21 10.62
N PRO A 228 12.32 -2.95 10.86
CA PRO A 228 12.80 -2.18 12.01
C PRO A 228 12.13 -2.63 13.32
N ALA A 229 10.92 -3.18 13.25
CA ALA A 229 10.13 -3.56 14.42
C ALA A 229 10.50 -4.96 14.97
N GLY A 230 11.37 -5.71 14.30
CA GLY A 230 11.72 -7.08 14.68
C GLY A 230 10.61 -8.11 14.47
N ALA A 231 9.51 -7.74 13.80
CA ALA A 231 8.42 -8.65 13.44
C ALA A 231 8.88 -9.75 12.46
N ILE A 232 9.89 -9.45 11.63
CA ILE A 232 10.67 -10.43 10.86
C ILE A 232 12.10 -10.34 11.38
N ARG A 233 12.58 -11.40 12.03
CA ARG A 233 13.95 -11.44 12.55
C ARG A 233 14.95 -11.63 11.42
N PRO A 234 16.16 -11.05 11.51
CA PRO A 234 17.26 -11.32 10.58
C PRO A 234 17.52 -12.83 10.51
N ILE A 235 17.58 -13.38 9.30
CA ILE A 235 17.86 -14.79 9.04
C ILE A 235 18.86 -14.93 7.90
N THR A 236 19.69 -15.97 7.96
CA THR A 236 20.57 -16.34 6.85
C THR A 236 19.82 -17.17 5.80
N LYS A 237 20.43 -17.38 4.64
CA LYS A 237 19.88 -18.28 3.60
C LYS A 237 19.80 -19.74 4.09
N ALA A 238 20.74 -20.15 4.95
CA ALA A 238 20.74 -21.46 5.56
C ALA A 238 19.55 -21.60 6.51
N ASP A 239 19.36 -20.64 7.42
CA ASP A 239 18.20 -20.62 8.33
C ASP A 239 16.88 -20.62 7.56
N LYS A 240 16.79 -19.84 6.49
CA LYS A 240 15.58 -19.83 5.65
C LYS A 240 15.28 -21.19 5.03
N SER A 241 16.32 -21.95 4.68
CA SER A 241 16.18 -23.26 4.05
C SER A 241 15.80 -24.36 5.04
N SER A 242 16.03 -24.16 6.33
CA SER A 242 15.59 -25.04 7.41
C SER A 242 14.25 -24.63 8.04
N VAL A 243 13.70 -23.46 7.70
CA VAL A 243 12.42 -23.00 8.26
C VAL A 243 11.24 -23.46 7.40
N GLN A 244 10.35 -24.25 8.00
CA GLN A 244 9.04 -24.59 7.44
C GLN A 244 7.98 -23.58 7.90
N ILE A 245 7.53 -22.73 6.98
CA ILE A 245 6.42 -21.78 7.25
C ILE A 245 5.04 -22.41 7.01
N GLY A 246 5.00 -23.55 6.34
CA GLY A 246 3.79 -24.25 5.91
C GLY A 246 4.13 -25.49 5.11
N HIS A 247 3.10 -26.20 4.64
CA HIS A 247 3.25 -27.40 3.83
C HIS A 247 2.34 -27.37 2.60
N ALA A 248 2.73 -28.09 1.56
CA ALA A 248 1.93 -28.17 0.35
C ALA A 248 0.81 -29.22 0.49
N VAL A 249 -0.40 -28.82 0.15
CA VAL A 249 -1.62 -29.64 0.14
C VAL A 249 -2.06 -29.82 -1.30
N TRP A 250 -2.21 -31.08 -1.73
CA TRP A 250 -2.69 -31.43 -3.07
C TRP A 250 -4.20 -31.69 -3.07
N VAL A 251 -4.86 -31.18 -4.10
CA VAL A 251 -6.31 -31.27 -4.30
C VAL A 251 -6.57 -32.06 -5.58
N LYS A 252 -6.99 -33.32 -5.41
CA LYS A 252 -7.23 -34.28 -6.50
C LYS A 252 -8.11 -33.73 -7.62
N LYS A 253 -9.23 -33.07 -7.26
CA LYS A 253 -10.27 -32.60 -8.19
C LYS A 253 -9.79 -31.50 -9.17
N ASN A 254 -8.67 -30.85 -8.86
CA ASN A 254 -8.13 -29.72 -9.65
C ASN A 254 -6.89 -30.15 -10.48
N CYS A 255 -6.44 -31.40 -10.36
CA CYS A 255 -5.16 -31.83 -10.90
C CYS A 255 -5.27 -32.16 -12.40
N ILE A 256 -4.59 -31.38 -13.25
CA ILE A 256 -4.59 -31.51 -14.71
C ILE A 256 -4.41 -32.95 -15.23
N PRO A 257 -3.47 -33.77 -14.69
CA PRO A 257 -3.36 -35.18 -15.09
C PRO A 257 -4.63 -36.00 -14.92
N LEU A 258 -5.48 -35.64 -13.96
CA LEU A 258 -6.74 -36.32 -13.68
C LEU A 258 -7.94 -35.65 -14.36
N THR A 259 -7.93 -34.32 -14.51
CA THR A 259 -9.06 -33.59 -15.10
C THR A 259 -9.01 -33.59 -16.62
N ASP A 260 -7.81 -33.43 -17.20
CA ASP A 260 -7.62 -33.19 -18.63
C ASP A 260 -6.94 -34.38 -19.33
N GLY A 261 -6.51 -35.39 -18.56
CA GLY A 261 -5.87 -36.60 -19.08
C GLY A 261 -4.47 -36.39 -19.68
N VAL A 262 -3.83 -35.23 -19.44
CA VAL A 262 -2.50 -34.90 -19.97
C VAL A 262 -1.40 -34.99 -18.91
N GLN A 263 -0.18 -35.32 -19.32
CA GLN A 263 0.94 -35.40 -18.38
C GLN A 263 1.35 -34.00 -17.86
N CYS A 264 1.31 -33.81 -16.55
CA CYS A 264 1.78 -32.59 -15.88
C CYS A 264 2.59 -32.96 -14.63
N GLY A 265 3.79 -32.38 -14.50
CA GLY A 265 4.67 -32.57 -13.34
C GLY A 265 5.26 -31.27 -12.82
N ASN A 266 4.58 -30.13 -13.05
CA ASN A 266 5.17 -28.81 -12.86
C ASN A 266 5.55 -28.54 -11.39
N CYS A 267 4.71 -29.01 -10.46
CA CYS A 267 4.94 -28.89 -9.02
C CYS A 267 6.20 -29.64 -8.56
N ALA A 268 6.45 -30.85 -9.08
CA ALA A 268 7.66 -31.61 -8.79
C ALA A 268 8.90 -31.01 -9.44
N ARG A 269 8.82 -30.66 -10.74
CA ARG A 269 9.95 -30.09 -11.50
C ARG A 269 10.51 -28.80 -10.90
N HIS A 270 9.64 -27.96 -10.35
CA HIS A 270 10.02 -26.67 -9.77
C HIS A 270 10.09 -26.66 -8.25
N CYS A 271 10.01 -27.82 -7.59
CA CYS A 271 10.17 -27.90 -6.14
C CYS A 271 11.65 -27.73 -5.76
N PRO A 272 12.06 -26.62 -5.11
CA PRO A 272 13.48 -26.39 -4.81
C PRO A 272 14.02 -27.34 -3.74
N THR A 273 13.17 -27.92 -2.88
CA THR A 273 13.58 -28.84 -1.81
C THR A 273 13.49 -30.31 -2.21
N GLY A 274 12.98 -30.61 -3.42
CA GLY A 274 12.68 -31.98 -3.85
C GLY A 274 11.62 -32.67 -3.00
N ALA A 275 10.73 -31.91 -2.36
CA ALA A 275 9.67 -32.45 -1.50
C ALA A 275 8.51 -33.11 -2.26
N ILE A 276 8.44 -32.97 -3.59
CA ILE A 276 7.31 -33.45 -4.39
C ILE A 276 7.82 -34.46 -5.43
N GLN A 277 7.23 -35.65 -5.45
CA GLN A 277 7.52 -36.70 -6.42
C GLN A 277 6.26 -37.05 -7.22
N MET A 278 6.43 -37.37 -8.50
CA MET A 278 5.32 -37.79 -9.37
C MET A 278 5.25 -39.32 -9.40
N VAL A 279 4.12 -39.89 -8.97
CA VAL A 279 3.88 -41.34 -8.93
C VAL A 279 2.64 -41.70 -9.75
N PRO A 280 2.51 -42.93 -10.29
CA PRO A 280 1.27 -43.38 -10.94
C PRO A 280 0.06 -43.20 -10.02
N SER A 281 -1.07 -42.75 -10.57
CA SER A 281 -2.30 -42.53 -9.78
C SER A 281 -2.98 -43.81 -9.35
N ILE A 282 -2.79 -44.89 -10.12
CA ILE A 282 -3.23 -46.25 -9.81
C ILE A 282 -1.95 -47.06 -9.58
N PRO A 283 -1.70 -47.58 -8.36
CA PRO A 283 -0.44 -48.26 -8.03
C PRO A 283 -0.10 -49.45 -8.94
N GLU A 284 -1.11 -50.18 -9.39
CA GLU A 284 -0.98 -51.39 -10.21
C GLU A 284 -0.78 -51.08 -11.71
N ASP A 285 -1.16 -49.87 -12.15
CA ASP A 285 -1.12 -49.45 -13.55
C ASP A 285 -0.03 -48.37 -13.77
N LYS A 286 1.07 -48.79 -14.41
CA LYS A 286 2.21 -47.91 -14.71
C LYS A 286 1.89 -46.85 -15.77
N ASP A 287 0.87 -47.07 -16.60
CA ASP A 287 0.45 -46.15 -17.65
C ASP A 287 -0.59 -45.14 -17.16
N SER A 288 -1.08 -45.31 -15.91
CA SER A 288 -1.98 -44.37 -15.28
C SER A 288 -1.36 -42.96 -15.16
N PRO A 289 -2.17 -41.88 -15.24
CA PRO A 289 -1.69 -40.52 -15.10
C PRO A 289 -0.91 -40.34 -13.80
N LYS A 290 0.24 -39.65 -13.85
CA LYS A 290 1.07 -39.42 -12.67
C LYS A 290 0.53 -38.26 -11.84
N ILE A 291 0.49 -38.43 -10.52
CA ILE A 291 0.03 -37.45 -9.53
C ILE A 291 1.15 -37.10 -8.54
N PRO A 292 1.12 -35.90 -7.93
CA PRO A 292 2.12 -35.51 -6.96
C PRO A 292 1.88 -36.13 -5.59
N VAL A 293 2.93 -36.70 -5.00
CA VAL A 293 3.03 -37.07 -3.58
C VAL A 293 4.00 -36.12 -2.90
N ILE A 294 3.59 -35.58 -1.75
CA ILE A 294 4.32 -34.54 -1.02
C ILE A 294 4.92 -35.14 0.24
N ASN A 295 6.24 -35.03 0.39
CA ASN A 295 6.95 -35.23 1.64
C ASN A 295 6.88 -33.93 2.46
N VAL A 296 6.03 -33.93 3.48
CA VAL A 296 5.77 -32.76 4.33
C VAL A 296 7.01 -32.37 5.14
N GLU A 297 7.82 -33.33 5.56
CA GLU A 297 9.06 -33.09 6.34
C GLU A 297 10.12 -32.33 5.54
N ARG A 298 10.10 -32.43 4.21
CA ARG A 298 11.00 -31.67 3.31
C ARG A 298 10.38 -30.39 2.77
N CYS A 299 9.10 -30.15 3.02
CA CYS A 299 8.38 -29.01 2.47
C CYS A 299 8.59 -27.78 3.35
N ILE A 300 9.26 -26.76 2.83
CA ILE A 300 9.46 -25.49 3.56
C ILE A 300 8.33 -24.47 3.38
N GLY A 301 7.30 -24.80 2.60
CA GLY A 301 6.19 -23.89 2.31
C GLY A 301 6.56 -22.70 1.42
N CYS A 302 7.52 -22.85 0.49
CA CYS A 302 7.97 -21.72 -0.35
C CYS A 302 6.93 -21.20 -1.37
N GLY A 303 5.93 -22.01 -1.71
CA GLY A 303 4.84 -21.66 -2.65
C GLY A 303 5.17 -21.81 -4.14
N ALA A 304 6.35 -22.33 -4.51
CA ALA A 304 6.73 -22.50 -5.92
C ALA A 304 5.73 -23.40 -6.68
N CYS A 305 5.32 -24.51 -6.06
CA CYS A 305 4.35 -25.44 -6.63
C CYS A 305 2.97 -24.81 -6.81
N GLU A 306 2.53 -23.98 -5.85
CA GLU A 306 1.26 -23.26 -5.95
C GLU A 306 1.33 -22.24 -7.07
N ASN A 307 2.33 -21.35 -7.05
CA ASN A 307 2.48 -20.27 -8.02
C ASN A 307 2.52 -20.76 -9.47
N LEU A 308 3.27 -21.84 -9.72
CA LEU A 308 3.47 -22.40 -11.06
C LEU A 308 2.39 -23.40 -11.48
N CYS A 309 1.39 -23.69 -10.63
CA CYS A 309 0.32 -24.61 -11.00
C CYS A 309 -0.52 -24.03 -12.15
N PRO A 310 -0.67 -24.73 -13.29
CA PRO A 310 -1.46 -24.23 -14.41
C PRO A 310 -2.97 -24.34 -14.19
N ALA A 311 -3.41 -25.17 -13.24
CA ALA A 311 -4.83 -25.39 -12.98
C ALA A 311 -5.55 -24.08 -12.64
N ARG A 312 -6.74 -23.91 -13.22
CA ARG A 312 -7.65 -22.76 -13.05
C ARG A 312 -9.08 -23.25 -12.81
N PRO A 313 -9.91 -22.48 -12.09
CA PRO A 313 -9.58 -21.22 -11.40
C PRO A 313 -8.80 -21.43 -10.10
N PHE A 314 -8.82 -22.63 -9.54
CA PHE A 314 -8.06 -22.99 -8.33
C PHE A 314 -6.87 -23.88 -8.68
N SER A 315 -5.75 -23.70 -7.98
CA SER A 315 -4.61 -24.60 -8.15
C SER A 315 -4.89 -26.00 -7.64
N ALA A 316 -4.24 -26.98 -8.28
CA ALA A 316 -4.22 -28.37 -7.83
C ALA A 316 -3.40 -28.58 -6.56
N ILE A 317 -2.53 -27.63 -6.24
CA ILE A 317 -1.67 -27.66 -5.08
C ILE A 317 -1.57 -26.26 -4.51
N TYR A 318 -1.72 -26.12 -3.20
CA TYR A 318 -1.57 -24.87 -2.48
C TYR A 318 -0.75 -25.10 -1.22
N VAL A 319 -0.26 -24.04 -0.60
CA VAL A 319 0.46 -24.11 0.68
C VAL A 319 -0.46 -23.67 1.80
N GLU A 320 -0.57 -24.51 2.82
CA GLU A 320 -1.23 -24.23 4.09
C GLU A 320 -0.17 -23.78 5.12
N GLY A 321 -0.44 -22.70 5.85
CA GLY A 321 0.48 -22.17 6.85
C GLY A 321 0.58 -23.04 8.10
N HIS A 322 1.72 -22.98 8.79
CA HIS A 322 1.84 -23.53 10.15
C HIS A 322 1.56 -22.44 11.17
N GLU A 323 0.85 -22.77 12.25
CA GLU A 323 0.59 -21.84 13.36
C GLU A 323 1.89 -21.28 13.95
N ARG A 324 2.90 -22.15 14.07
CA ARG A 324 4.29 -21.81 14.40
C ARG A 324 5.20 -22.41 13.34
N HIS A 325 6.13 -21.60 12.87
CA HIS A 325 7.17 -22.04 11.96
C HIS A 325 8.03 -23.10 12.65
N ARG A 326 8.39 -24.15 11.91
CA ARG A 326 9.22 -25.27 12.39
C ARG A 326 10.62 -25.17 11.81
N ILE A 327 11.60 -25.75 12.49
CA ILE A 327 12.98 -25.86 12.00
C ILE A 327 13.23 -27.34 11.71
N ILE A 328 13.80 -27.64 10.54
CA ILE A 328 14.17 -28.98 10.06
C ILE A 328 15.66 -29.10 9.77
#